data_AF-A0A0C3ACX6-F1
#
_entry.id   AF-A0A0C3ACX6-F1
#
_cell.length_a   1.000
_cell.length_b   1.000
_cell.length_c   1.000
_cell.angle_alpha   90.00
_cell.angle_beta   90.00
_cell.angle_gamma   90.00
#
_symmetry.space_group_name_H-M   'P 1'
#
loop_
_entity.id
_entity.type
_entity.pdbx_description
1 polymer ?
#
loop_
_entity_poly.entity_id
_entity_poly.type
_entity_poly.pdbx_seq_one_letter_code
_entity_poly.pdbx_strand_id
1 'polypeptide(L)'
;SDDLKSCIPVLYSEGYSVKDICHLLGIKKTLTYNVLNRYHRYGTISNPNTYSYLVRGACSLCPADFSFISAVVKHHPSIYLDELKEQLSLQCNVHISLATISRALKKLSIT
;
A
#
# COMPACT_ATOMS: atom_id res chain seq x y z
N SER A 1 -13.24 -13.29 -14.10
CA SER A 1 -12.39 -14.15 -13.25
C SER A 1 -10.95 -13.69 -13.36
N ASP A 2 -10.14 -13.88 -12.32
CA ASP A 2 -8.69 -13.64 -12.41
C ASP A 2 -7.99 -14.66 -13.31
N ASP A 3 -8.53 -15.88 -13.43
CA ASP A 3 -8.02 -16.93 -14.33
C ASP A 3 -7.95 -16.45 -15.79
N LEU A 4 -8.99 -15.75 -16.27
CA LEU A 4 -9.01 -15.19 -17.62
C LEU A 4 -7.93 -14.12 -17.82
N LYS A 5 -7.63 -13.33 -16.77
CA LYS A 5 -6.58 -12.31 -16.86
C LYS A 5 -5.19 -12.95 -16.85
N SER A 6 -5.03 -14.08 -16.16
CA SER A 6 -3.82 -14.90 -16.12
C SER A 6 -3.44 -15.47 -17.49
N CYS A 7 -4.42 -15.80 -18.32
CA CYS A 7 -4.17 -16.28 -19.67
C CYS A 7 -3.66 -15.18 -20.63
N ILE A 8 -3.99 -13.90 -20.38
CA ILE A 8 -3.68 -12.81 -21.33
C ILE A 8 -2.17 -12.64 -21.56
N PRO A 9 -1.31 -12.52 -20.52
CA PRO A 9 0.13 -12.41 -20.74
C PRO A 9 0.75 -13.67 -21.36
N VAL A 10 0.24 -14.85 -21.02
CA VAL A 10 0.74 -16.13 -21.56
C VAL A 10 0.50 -16.20 -23.07
N LEU A 11 -0.74 -15.98 -23.51
CA LEU A 11 -1.08 -15.97 -24.94
C LEU A 11 -0.32 -14.88 -25.71
N TYR A 12 -0.11 -13.71 -25.09
CA TYR A 12 0.68 -12.66 -25.71
C TYR A 12 2.16 -13.06 -25.87
N SER A 13 2.72 -13.78 -24.89
CA SER A 13 4.09 -14.30 -24.97
C SER A 13 4.26 -15.42 -26.01
N GLU A 14 3.19 -16.16 -26.30
CA GLU A 14 3.14 -17.17 -27.37
C GLU A 14 2.97 -16.56 -28.77
N GLY A 15 2.83 -15.23 -28.87
CA GLY A 15 2.76 -14.50 -30.13
C GLY A 15 1.35 -14.24 -30.66
N TYR A 16 0.30 -14.53 -29.88
CA TYR A 16 -1.07 -14.19 -30.28
C TYR A 16 -1.29 -12.68 -30.32
N SER A 17 -1.99 -12.21 -31.35
CA SER A 17 -2.35 -10.79 -31.42
C SER A 17 -3.44 -10.45 -30.40
N VAL A 18 -3.50 -9.18 -29.99
CA VAL A 18 -4.56 -8.71 -29.08
C VAL A 18 -5.96 -9.00 -29.63
N LYS A 19 -6.15 -8.98 -30.96
CA LYS A 19 -7.43 -9.32 -31.58
C LYS A 19 -7.80 -10.79 -31.38
N ASP A 20 -6.83 -11.68 -31.54
CA ASP A 20 -7.03 -13.13 -31.40
C ASP A 20 -7.30 -13.48 -29.94
N ILE A 21 -6.57 -12.87 -29.00
CA ILE A 21 -6.79 -13.02 -27.56
C ILE A 21 -8.20 -12.55 -27.17
N CYS A 22 -8.67 -11.44 -27.72
CA CYS A 22 -10.03 -10.95 -27.48
C CYS A 22 -11.09 -11.90 -28.01
N HIS A 23 -10.86 -12.49 -29.19
CA HIS A 23 -11.78 -13.43 -29.80
C HIS A 23 -11.82 -14.76 -29.02
N LEU A 24 -10.65 -15.29 -28.64
CA LEU A 24 -10.50 -16.56 -27.93
C LEU A 24 -11.09 -16.50 -26.51
N LEU A 25 -10.84 -15.41 -25.78
CA LEU A 25 -11.30 -15.25 -24.40
C LEU A 25 -12.67 -14.55 -24.28
N GLY A 26 -13.23 -14.06 -25.40
CA GLY A 26 -14.48 -13.30 -25.41
C GLY A 26 -14.41 -11.97 -24.64
N ILE A 27 -13.23 -11.35 -24.55
CA ILE A 27 -13.00 -10.13 -23.78
C ILE A 27 -12.82 -8.89 -24.65
N LYS A 28 -13.11 -7.72 -24.07
CA LYS A 28 -12.90 -6.43 -24.72
C LYS A 28 -11.41 -6.09 -24.81
N LYS A 29 -10.99 -5.49 -25.93
CA LYS A 29 -9.61 -5.00 -26.16
C LYS A 29 -9.08 -4.12 -25.03
N THR A 30 -9.93 -3.28 -24.45
CA THR A 30 -9.57 -2.41 -23.33
C THR A 30 -9.09 -3.18 -22.12
N LEU A 31 -9.74 -4.32 -21.80
CA LEU A 31 -9.31 -5.19 -20.71
C LEU A 31 -7.93 -5.81 -21.02
N THR A 32 -7.75 -6.31 -22.24
CA THR A 32 -6.49 -6.93 -22.69
C THR A 32 -5.33 -5.95 -22.58
N TYR A 33 -5.47 -4.72 -23.09
CA TYR A 33 -4.44 -3.70 -22.97
C TYR A 33 -4.16 -3.30 -21.52
N ASN A 34 -5.19 -3.16 -20.68
CA ASN A 34 -5.02 -2.84 -19.27
C ASN A 34 -4.25 -3.94 -18.52
N VAL A 35 -4.53 -5.20 -18.81
CA VAL A 35 -3.83 -6.34 -18.21
C VAL A 35 -2.39 -6.42 -18.70
N LEU A 36 -2.15 -6.30 -20.01
CA LEU A 36 -0.79 -6.30 -20.56
C LEU A 36 0.05 -5.15 -20.02
N ASN A 37 -0.48 -3.92 -20.00
CA ASN A 37 0.23 -2.76 -19.45
C ASN A 37 0.57 -2.97 -17.96
N ARG A 38 -0.35 -3.54 -17.19
CA ARG A 38 -0.10 -3.86 -15.78
C ARG A 38 0.96 -4.94 -15.61
N TYR A 39 0.89 -5.99 -16.41
CA TYR A 39 1.87 -7.08 -16.42
C TYR A 39 3.26 -6.57 -16.80
N HIS A 40 3.38 -5.74 -17.83
CA HIS A 40 4.66 -5.10 -18.20
C HIS A 40 5.22 -4.20 -17.09
N ARG A 41 4.36 -3.48 -16.37
CA ARG A 41 4.79 -2.52 -15.35
C ARG A 41 5.18 -3.17 -14.02
N TYR A 42 4.51 -4.25 -13.62
CA TYR A 42 4.66 -4.82 -12.27
C TYR A 42 5.06 -6.30 -12.27
N GLY A 43 5.11 -6.97 -13.43
CA GLY A 43 5.33 -8.42 -13.53
C GLY A 43 4.15 -9.26 -13.01
N THR A 44 3.06 -8.63 -12.57
CA THR A 44 1.89 -9.28 -11.99
C THR A 44 0.61 -8.62 -12.50
N ILE A 45 -0.44 -9.42 -12.61
CA ILE A 45 -1.78 -9.01 -13.07
C ILE A 45 -2.58 -8.40 -11.90
N SER A 46 -2.22 -8.80 -10.68
CA SER A 46 -2.72 -8.21 -9.44
C SER A 46 -2.15 -6.81 -9.27
N ASN A 47 -3.01 -5.86 -8.93
CA ASN A 47 -2.55 -4.54 -8.56
C ASN A 47 -1.86 -4.63 -7.18
N PRO A 48 -0.54 -4.40 -7.07
CA PRO A 48 0.17 -4.47 -5.79
C PRO A 48 -0.40 -3.49 -4.75
N ASN A 49 -1.00 -2.39 -5.21
CA ASN A 49 -1.61 -1.39 -4.34
C ASN A 49 -3.01 -1.77 -3.84
N THR A 50 -3.64 -2.82 -4.38
CA THR A 50 -4.98 -3.21 -3.94
C THR A 50 -4.95 -3.95 -2.59
N TYR A 51 -3.91 -4.72 -2.33
CA TYR A 51 -3.77 -5.42 -1.05
C TYR A 51 -3.37 -4.47 0.09
N SER A 52 -2.64 -3.39 -0.23
CA SER A 52 -2.12 -2.46 0.78
C SER A 52 -3.19 -1.59 1.45
N TYR A 53 -4.33 -1.34 0.81
CA TYR A 53 -5.40 -0.52 1.40
C TYR A 53 -6.42 -1.33 2.20
N LEU A 54 -6.67 -2.60 1.82
CA LEU A 54 -7.64 -3.46 2.51
C LEU A 54 -7.07 -4.14 3.76
N VAL A 55 -5.78 -4.50 3.74
CA VAL A 55 -5.13 -5.19 4.87
C VAL A 55 -4.59 -4.22 5.92
N ARG A 56 -4.30 -2.96 5.52
CA ARG A 56 -3.86 -1.92 6.45
C ARG A 56 -5.09 -1.25 7.05
N GLY A 57 -5.74 -1.97 7.96
CA GLY A 57 -6.75 -1.40 8.85
C GLY A 57 -6.31 -0.05 9.39
N ALA A 58 -7.27 0.86 9.49
CA ALA A 58 -7.15 2.29 9.81
C ALA A 58 -6.38 2.62 11.10
N CYS A 59 -5.06 2.39 11.11
CA CYS A 59 -4.13 2.72 12.18
C CYS A 59 -2.82 3.25 11.56
N SER A 60 -2.95 4.08 10.52
CA SER A 60 -1.81 4.81 9.99
C SER A 60 -1.81 6.21 10.58
N LEU A 61 -0.72 6.57 11.24
CA LEU A 61 -0.43 7.95 11.60
C LEU A 61 -0.54 8.83 10.35
N CYS A 62 -1.29 9.91 10.46
CA CYS A 62 -1.41 10.94 9.45
C CYS A 62 -0.13 11.79 9.45
N PRO A 63 0.17 12.53 8.36
CA PRO A 63 1.30 13.46 8.34
C PRO A 63 1.28 14.46 9.50
N ALA A 64 0.10 14.91 9.94
CA ALA A 64 -0.06 15.78 11.11
C ALA A 64 0.42 15.11 12.41
N ASP A 65 0.11 13.83 12.61
CA ASP A 65 0.53 13.07 13.79
C ASP A 65 2.06 12.90 13.81
N PHE A 66 2.69 12.70 12.64
CA PHE A 66 4.15 12.67 12.54
C PHE A 66 4.79 14.01 12.92
N SER A 67 4.19 15.14 12.53
CA SER A 67 4.66 16.47 12.93
C SER A 67 4.53 16.68 14.44
N PHE A 68 3.43 16.24 15.04
CA PHE A 68 3.23 16.29 16.48
C PHE A 68 4.26 15.44 17.23
N ILE A 69 4.47 14.18 16.81
CA ILE A 69 5.51 13.30 17.37
C ILE A 69 6.88 13.96 17.30
N SER A 70 7.24 14.55 16.16
CA SER A 70 8.52 15.23 15.99
C SER A 70 8.66 16.43 16.94
N ALA A 71 7.61 17.23 17.11
CA ALA A 71 7.63 18.37 18.04
C ALA A 71 7.80 17.91 19.48
N VAL A 72 7.03 16.91 19.92
CA VAL A 72 7.12 16.38 21.30
C VAL A 72 8.51 15.83 21.60
N VAL A 73 9.08 15.02 20.69
CA VAL A 73 10.40 14.43 20.92
C VAL A 73 11.52 15.48 20.86
N LYS A 74 11.37 16.54 20.05
CA LYS A 74 12.31 17.68 20.06
C LYS A 74 12.28 18.44 21.39
N HIS A 75 11.11 18.61 21.99
CA HIS A 75 10.97 19.28 23.29
C HIS A 75 11.38 18.38 24.46
N HIS A 76 11.15 17.07 24.35
CA HIS A 76 11.43 16.07 25.38
C HIS A 76 12.06 14.82 24.78
N PRO A 77 13.38 14.82 24.52
CA PRO A 77 14.06 13.70 23.84
C PRO A 77 14.11 12.41 24.67
N SER A 78 13.89 12.49 25.99
CA SER A 78 13.85 11.37 26.92
C SER A 78 12.43 10.91 27.28
N ILE A 79 11.42 11.32 26.51
CA ILE A 79 10.02 10.92 26.76
C ILE A 79 9.86 9.40 26.63
N TYR A 80 9.15 8.78 27.56
CA TYR A 80 8.85 7.35 27.46
C TYR A 80 7.81 7.09 26.37
N LEU A 81 7.88 5.92 25.73
CA LEU A 81 6.96 5.56 24.65
C LEU A 81 5.50 5.51 25.10
N ASP A 82 5.26 5.13 26.36
CA ASP A 82 3.92 5.10 26.96
C ASP A 82 3.36 6.51 27.18
N GLU A 83 4.20 7.45 27.63
CA GLU A 83 3.81 8.86 27.80
C GLU A 83 3.51 9.52 26.45
N LEU A 84 4.33 9.25 25.43
CA LEU A 84 4.09 9.72 24.06
C LEU A 84 2.78 9.14 23.49
N LYS A 85 2.47 7.88 23.81
CA LYS A 85 1.21 7.23 23.42
C LYS A 85 0.01 7.91 24.07
N GLU A 86 0.09 8.22 25.35
CA GLU A 86 -0.98 8.93 26.06
C GLU A 86 -1.20 10.33 25.47
N GLN A 87 -0.13 11.08 25.18
CA GLN A 87 -0.24 12.39 24.55
C GLN A 87 -0.87 12.33 23.16
N LEU A 88 -0.53 11.33 22.34
CA LEU A 88 -1.16 11.11 21.03
C LEU A 88 -2.64 10.73 21.14
N SER A 89 -2.99 9.92 22.13
CA SER A 89 -4.38 9.57 22.39
C SER A 89 -5.18 10.79 22.84
N LEU A 90 -4.61 11.66 23.66
CA LEU A 90 -5.28 12.85 24.19
C LEU A 90 -5.39 13.98 23.16
N GLN A 91 -4.33 14.24 22.39
CA GLN A 91 -4.25 15.40 21.49
C GLN A 91 -4.71 15.08 20.06
N CYS A 92 -4.47 13.86 19.59
CA CYS A 92 -4.77 13.45 18.21
C CYS A 92 -5.92 12.44 18.11
N ASN A 93 -6.47 11.97 19.25
CA ASN A 93 -7.50 10.92 19.31
C ASN A 93 -7.09 9.63 18.57
N VAL A 94 -5.78 9.33 18.51
CA VAL A 94 -5.26 8.17 17.81
C VAL A 94 -4.84 7.09 18.81
N HIS A 95 -5.54 5.96 18.77
CA HIS A 95 -5.19 4.78 19.54
C HIS A 95 -4.24 3.88 18.74
N ILE A 96 -2.95 3.97 19.05
CA ILE A 96 -1.90 3.17 18.39
C ILE A 96 -1.16 2.26 19.37
N SER A 97 -0.63 1.16 18.85
CA SER A 97 0.24 0.27 19.61
C SER A 97 1.62 0.90 19.84
N LEU A 98 2.31 0.49 20.92
CA LEU A 98 3.70 0.91 21.17
C LEU A 98 4.64 0.53 20.02
N ALA A 99 4.39 -0.61 19.37
CA ALA A 99 5.13 -1.04 18.18
C ALA A 99 4.96 -0.05 17.01
N THR A 100 3.78 0.55 16.85
CA THR A 100 3.51 1.57 15.83
C THR A 100 4.29 2.86 16.12
N ILE A 101 4.34 3.29 17.38
CA ILE A 101 5.13 4.46 17.81
C ILE A 101 6.62 4.23 17.58
N SER A 102 7.15 3.08 18.03
CA SER A 102 8.55 2.74 17.83
C SER A 102 8.94 2.72 16.34
N ARG A 103 8.08 2.16 15.47
CA ARG A 103 8.29 2.20 14.02
C ARG A 103 8.23 3.62 13.46
N ALA A 104 7.34 4.46 13.97
CA ALA A 104 7.22 5.86 13.56
C ALA A 104 8.47 6.66 13.92
N LEU A 105 9.00 6.49 15.14
CA LEU A 105 10.24 7.13 15.60
C LEU A 105 11.44 6.70 14.77
N LYS A 106 11.57 5.39 14.48
CA LYS A 106 12.60 4.88 13.56
C LYS A 106 12.49 5.48 12.16
N LYS A 107 11.27 5.62 11.63
CA LYS A 107 11.04 6.23 10.31
C LYS A 107 11.42 7.71 10.29
N LEU A 108 11.25 8.41 11.41
CA LEU A 108 11.68 9.80 11.57
C LEU A 108 13.18 9.94 11.85
N SER A 109 13.95 8.84 11.92
CA SER A 109 15.37 8.81 12.28
C SER A 109 15.67 9.43 13.66
N ILE A 110 14.72 9.33 14.60
CA ILE A 110 14.85 9.89 15.96
C ILE A 110 15.34 8.80 16.93
N THR A 111 16.22 7.91 16.49
CA THR A 111 16.81 6.86 17.34
C THR A 111 18.23 6.61 16.89
#